data_AF-A0A0N4UVG3-F1
#
_entry.id   AF-A0A0N4UVG3-F1
#
_cell.length_a   1.000
_cell.length_b   1.000
_cell.length_c   1.000
_cell.angle_alpha   90.00
_cell.angle_beta   90.00
_cell.angle_gamma   90.00
#
_symmetry.space_group_name_H-M   'P 1'
#
loop_
_entity.id
_entity.type
_entity.pdbx_description
1 polymer ?
#
loop_
_entity_poly.entity_id
_entity_poly.type
_entity_poly.pdbx_seq_one_letter_code
_entity_poly.pdbx_strand_id
1 'polypeptide(L)'
;LFQIKQCKTFRSFLGSGTNPGSDKCAENADKCSTNALVRNRCARTCNACSAETNCTDIATDCDESTCATNPTTRVRCPLTCKLCDCVDNGANCLNYANQCLTNKLIRARCPRTCNACNAASNCTDLAANCDISLCATNANVRERCQATCGTCNCKDEVDGCDKRVSLCKTYADVRQKCAKTCNACGSSQANNCADILDNCKDLESMCKTDEVVRNRCKVTCKMC
;
A
#
# COMPACT_ATOMS: atom_id res chain seq x y z
N LEU A 1 -33.42 2.92 -6.12
CA LEU A 1 -33.04 1.98 -5.03
C LEU A 1 -31.53 2.03 -4.84
N PHE A 2 -31.05 3.05 -4.12
CA PHE A 2 -29.63 3.18 -3.77
C PHE A 2 -29.34 2.30 -2.55
N GLN A 3 -28.36 1.42 -2.69
CA GLN A 3 -27.86 0.56 -1.61
C GLN A 3 -27.14 1.41 -0.56
N ILE A 4 -27.70 1.43 0.66
CA ILE A 4 -27.05 1.93 1.87
C ILE A 4 -25.89 0.97 2.21
N LYS A 5 -24.66 1.34 1.85
CA LYS A 5 -23.47 0.62 2.33
C LYS A 5 -23.16 1.11 3.74
N GLN A 6 -23.36 0.21 4.70
CA GLN A 6 -23.22 0.46 6.12
C GLN A 6 -21.77 0.80 6.51
N CYS A 7 -21.66 1.84 7.32
CA CYS A 7 -20.47 2.26 8.03
C CYS A 7 -20.07 1.14 9.01
N LYS A 8 -19.08 0.29 8.68
CA LYS A 8 -18.65 -0.81 9.57
C LYS A 8 -18.28 -0.25 10.95
N THR A 9 -18.95 -0.77 11.97
CA THR A 9 -18.72 -0.51 13.39
C THR A 9 -17.31 -0.95 13.76
N PHE A 10 -16.54 -0.05 14.37
CA PHE A 10 -15.36 -0.42 15.16
C PHE A 10 -15.89 -1.23 16.35
N ARG A 11 -15.92 -2.56 16.22
CA ARG A 11 -16.31 -3.44 17.31
C ARG A 11 -15.16 -3.47 18.30
N SER A 12 -15.46 -2.92 19.47
CA SER A 12 -14.75 -2.99 20.73
C SER A 12 -14.07 -4.34 20.93
N PHE A 13 -12.73 -4.33 21.04
CA PHE A 13 -12.04 -5.33 21.83
C PHE A 13 -12.24 -4.92 23.30
N LEU A 14 -13.24 -5.52 23.95
CA LEU A 14 -13.51 -5.33 25.37
C LEU A 14 -12.45 -6.09 26.19
N GLY A 15 -11.41 -5.39 26.60
CA GLY A 15 -10.85 -5.50 27.93
C GLY A 15 -11.26 -4.23 28.69
N SER A 16 -12.10 -4.38 29.70
CA SER A 16 -12.72 -3.31 30.48
C SER A 16 -11.73 -2.25 30.95
N GLY A 17 -11.88 -1.04 30.43
CA GLY A 17 -11.15 0.15 30.85
C GLY A 17 -11.82 1.35 30.22
N THR A 18 -12.71 2.00 30.97
CA THR A 18 -13.41 3.22 30.58
C THR A 18 -12.41 4.28 30.10
N ASN A 19 -12.42 4.57 28.80
CA ASN A 19 -11.64 5.66 28.21
C ASN A 19 -12.61 6.82 27.91
N PRO A 20 -12.58 7.95 28.65
CA PRO A 20 -13.62 8.97 28.63
C PRO A 20 -13.56 9.94 27.42
N GLY A 21 -13.19 9.45 26.24
CA GLY A 21 -12.87 10.30 25.08
C GLY A 21 -13.72 10.11 23.83
N SER A 22 -14.56 9.08 23.73
CA SER A 22 -15.21 8.68 22.46
C SER A 22 -16.69 9.04 22.32
N ASP A 23 -17.39 9.42 23.39
CA ASP A 23 -18.86 9.35 23.37
C ASP A 23 -19.58 10.69 23.15
N LYS A 24 -18.85 11.81 23.14
CA LYS A 24 -19.45 13.15 22.96
C LYS A 24 -19.78 13.50 21.50
N CYS A 25 -19.51 12.62 20.54
CA CYS A 25 -19.78 12.93 19.14
C CYS A 25 -21.28 13.02 18.85
N ALA A 26 -22.10 12.19 19.49
CA ALA A 26 -23.56 12.27 19.39
C ALA A 26 -24.11 13.61 19.89
N GLU A 27 -23.54 14.13 20.98
CA GLU A 27 -23.93 15.40 21.62
C GLU A 27 -23.50 16.64 20.83
N ASN A 28 -22.66 16.50 19.82
CA ASN A 28 -22.14 17.62 19.02
C ASN A 28 -22.51 17.49 17.53
N ALA A 29 -23.49 16.64 17.19
CA ALA A 29 -23.91 16.41 15.80
C ALA A 29 -24.41 17.71 15.11
N ASP A 30 -25.00 18.62 15.88
CA ASP A 30 -25.46 19.94 15.45
C ASP A 30 -24.30 20.89 15.05
N LYS A 31 -23.11 20.67 15.62
CA LYS A 31 -21.93 21.52 15.38
C LYS A 31 -21.09 21.09 14.18
N CYS A 32 -21.51 20.04 13.47
CA CYS A 32 -20.77 19.50 12.34
C CYS A 32 -20.59 20.49 11.17
N SER A 33 -21.53 21.43 10.98
CA SER A 33 -21.45 22.47 9.94
C SER A 33 -20.58 23.65 10.36
N THR A 34 -20.56 24.01 11.64
CA THR A 34 -19.98 25.26 12.16
C THR A 34 -18.66 25.08 12.91
N ASN A 35 -18.33 23.87 13.37
CA ASN A 35 -17.15 23.60 14.18
C ASN A 35 -16.24 22.56 13.50
N ALA A 36 -15.11 23.02 12.97
CA ALA A 36 -14.15 22.18 12.27
C ALA A 36 -13.54 21.08 13.15
N LEU A 37 -13.32 21.33 14.45
CA LEU A 37 -12.79 20.33 15.38
C LEU A 37 -13.80 19.20 15.61
N VAL A 38 -15.08 19.52 15.75
CA VAL A 38 -16.16 18.52 15.86
C VAL A 38 -16.28 17.75 14.54
N ARG A 39 -16.29 18.43 13.40
CA ARG A 39 -16.34 17.79 12.08
C ARG A 39 -15.20 16.81 11.85
N ASN A 40 -13.99 17.16 12.25
CA ASN A 40 -12.80 16.31 12.08
C ASN A 40 -12.76 15.16 13.10
N ARG A 41 -13.13 15.41 14.36
CA ARG A 41 -13.07 14.40 15.43
C ARG A 41 -14.27 13.45 15.44
N CYS A 42 -15.41 13.90 14.91
CA CYS A 42 -16.69 13.18 14.88
C CYS A 42 -17.18 12.92 13.45
N ALA A 43 -16.26 12.65 12.52
CA ALA A 43 -16.53 12.55 11.08
C ALA A 43 -17.71 11.63 10.72
N ARG A 44 -17.88 10.51 11.44
CA ARG A 44 -19.00 9.59 11.25
C ARG A 44 -20.34 10.21 11.64
N THR A 45 -20.39 10.87 12.78
CA THR A 45 -21.61 11.54 13.27
C THR A 45 -21.98 12.74 12.41
N CYS A 46 -20.96 13.42 11.89
CA CYS A 46 -21.13 14.54 10.98
C CYS A 46 -21.47 14.15 9.54
N ASN A 47 -21.67 12.85 9.24
CA ASN A 47 -21.79 12.32 7.87
C ASN A 47 -20.67 12.82 6.94
N ALA A 48 -19.53 13.24 7.48
CA ALA A 48 -18.35 13.62 6.73
C ALA A 48 -17.57 12.40 6.23
N CYS A 49 -18.10 11.18 6.47
CA CYS A 49 -17.59 9.93 5.93
C CYS A 49 -18.10 9.60 4.52
N SER A 50 -18.85 10.50 3.88
CA SER A 50 -19.00 10.45 2.42
C SER A 50 -17.79 11.11 1.77
N ALA A 51 -17.00 10.28 1.08
CA ALA A 51 -16.13 10.58 -0.05
C ALA A 51 -15.64 12.04 -0.22
N GLU A 52 -14.31 12.20 -0.25
CA GLU A 52 -13.57 13.25 -0.97
C GLU A 52 -13.46 14.67 -0.39
N THR A 53 -14.31 15.12 0.53
CA THR A 53 -14.32 16.59 0.78
C THR A 53 -13.11 17.20 1.52
N ASN A 54 -12.13 16.45 2.04
CA ASN A 54 -10.90 17.03 2.64
C ASN A 54 -9.63 16.16 2.50
N CYS A 55 -9.69 15.05 1.77
CA CYS A 55 -8.48 14.30 1.47
C CYS A 55 -7.88 14.89 0.21
N THR A 56 -7.02 15.88 0.38
CA THR A 56 -6.21 16.42 -0.70
C THR A 56 -4.77 16.00 -0.49
N ASP A 57 -4.04 15.96 -1.58
CA ASP A 57 -2.60 15.89 -1.48
C ASP A 57 -2.06 17.21 -0.90
N ILE A 58 -1.13 17.09 0.04
CA ILE A 58 -0.39 18.20 0.65
C ILE A 58 0.74 18.64 -0.30
N ALA A 59 1.30 17.67 -1.04
CA ALA A 59 2.31 17.90 -2.04
C ALA A 59 1.68 18.10 -3.43
N THR A 60 2.36 18.85 -4.30
CA THR A 60 1.94 19.07 -5.69
C THR A 60 2.55 18.07 -6.66
N ASP A 61 3.61 17.36 -6.23
CA ASP A 61 4.40 16.40 -6.97
C ASP A 61 4.07 14.95 -6.58
N CYS A 62 2.77 14.64 -6.49
CA CYS A 62 2.31 13.33 -6.09
C CYS A 62 2.30 12.33 -7.25
N ASP A 63 3.04 11.24 -7.08
CA ASP A 63 3.08 10.11 -8.01
C ASP A 63 2.64 8.83 -7.29
N GLU A 64 1.54 8.23 -7.75
CA GLU A 64 0.99 6.97 -7.25
C GLU A 64 2.04 5.85 -7.23
N SER A 65 2.97 5.89 -8.19
CA SER A 65 4.03 4.89 -8.33
C SER A 65 5.00 4.87 -7.13
N THR A 66 5.15 6.01 -6.45
CA THR A 66 6.05 6.12 -5.29
C THR A 66 5.37 5.78 -3.96
N CYS A 67 4.04 5.63 -3.94
CA CYS A 67 3.28 5.33 -2.72
C CYS A 67 3.68 4.01 -2.04
N ALA A 68 4.12 3.01 -2.81
CA ALA A 68 4.52 1.72 -2.26
C ALA A 68 5.85 1.77 -1.49
N THR A 69 6.79 2.61 -1.93
CA THR A 69 8.17 2.62 -1.42
C THR A 69 8.52 3.85 -0.60
N ASN A 70 7.83 4.98 -0.83
CA ASN A 70 8.16 6.24 -0.21
C ASN A 70 7.16 6.59 0.92
N PRO A 71 7.58 6.49 2.20
CA PRO A 71 6.74 6.87 3.34
C PRO A 71 6.33 8.34 3.33
N THR A 72 7.20 9.23 2.83
CA THR A 72 6.91 10.66 2.71
C THR A 72 5.79 10.91 1.70
N THR A 73 5.82 10.25 0.54
CA THR A 73 4.73 10.32 -0.44
C THR A 73 3.43 9.85 0.19
N ARG A 74 3.41 8.72 0.92
CA ARG A 74 2.18 8.23 1.56
C ARG A 74 1.55 9.23 2.53
N VAL A 75 2.38 9.97 3.26
CA VAL A 75 1.91 10.97 4.23
C VAL A 75 1.46 12.25 3.52
N ARG A 76 2.20 12.69 2.50
CA ARG A 76 1.94 13.96 1.79
C ARG A 76 0.98 13.85 0.62
N CYS A 77 0.73 12.65 0.12
CA CYS A 77 -0.12 12.39 -1.03
C CYS A 77 -1.22 11.35 -0.71
N PRO A 78 -2.02 11.54 0.36
CA PRO A 78 -2.99 10.54 0.78
C PRO A 78 -4.11 10.32 -0.25
N LEU A 79 -4.42 11.30 -1.11
CA LEU A 79 -5.43 11.13 -2.15
C LEU A 79 -4.86 10.30 -3.30
N THR A 80 -3.71 10.71 -3.84
CA THR A 80 -3.02 9.98 -4.92
C THR A 80 -2.69 8.54 -4.50
N CYS A 81 -2.30 8.30 -3.24
CA CYS A 81 -2.01 6.96 -2.75
C CYS A 81 -3.25 6.15 -2.32
N LYS A 82 -4.46 6.71 -2.43
CA LYS A 82 -5.72 6.08 -1.98
C LYS A 82 -5.72 5.71 -0.47
N LEU A 83 -5.09 6.54 0.35
CA LEU A 83 -4.89 6.36 1.79
C LEU A 83 -5.75 7.30 2.65
N CYS A 84 -6.77 7.93 2.05
CA CYS A 84 -7.61 8.93 2.71
C CYS A 84 -8.25 8.44 4.03
N ASP A 85 -8.69 7.19 4.05
CA ASP A 85 -9.35 6.58 5.21
C ASP A 85 -8.38 6.02 6.25
N CYS A 86 -7.08 6.14 5.99
CA CYS A 86 -6.06 5.55 6.83
C CYS A 86 -5.15 6.63 7.38
N VAL A 87 -5.17 6.83 8.69
CA VAL A 87 -4.38 7.87 9.36
C VAL A 87 -3.31 7.22 10.25
N ASP A 88 -2.18 7.90 10.34
CA ASP A 88 -1.20 7.59 11.37
C ASP A 88 -1.72 8.06 12.74
N ASN A 89 -1.70 7.17 13.72
CA ASN A 89 -2.12 7.43 15.10
C ASN A 89 -0.96 7.84 16.00
N GLY A 90 0.28 7.60 15.57
CA GLY A 90 1.50 7.97 16.29
C GLY A 90 2.04 9.33 15.89
N ALA A 91 2.63 10.05 16.83
CA ALA A 91 3.50 11.19 16.51
C ALA A 91 4.79 10.69 15.85
N ASN A 92 5.37 11.49 14.96
CA ASN A 92 6.68 11.23 14.34
C ASN A 92 6.77 9.94 13.51
N CYS A 93 5.68 9.44 12.94
CA CYS A 93 5.68 8.20 12.15
C CYS A 93 6.74 8.19 11.04
N LEU A 94 6.97 9.33 10.37
CA LEU A 94 8.03 9.48 9.36
C LEU A 94 9.44 9.13 9.88
N ASN A 95 9.77 9.48 11.14
CA ASN A 95 11.06 9.19 11.73
C ASN A 95 11.25 7.69 12.01
N TYR A 96 10.15 6.93 12.07
CA TYR A 96 10.14 5.50 12.33
C TYR A 96 9.82 4.68 11.08
N ALA A 97 9.80 5.29 9.90
CA ALA A 97 9.41 4.60 8.67
C ALA A 97 10.29 3.39 8.34
N ASN A 98 11.58 3.44 8.67
CA ASN A 98 12.51 2.32 8.50
C ASN A 98 12.21 1.14 9.47
N GLN A 99 11.47 1.37 10.54
CA GLN A 99 11.07 0.34 11.51
C GLN A 99 9.73 -0.31 11.17
N CYS A 100 9.03 0.16 10.13
CA CYS A 100 7.73 -0.39 9.73
C CYS A 100 7.76 -1.90 9.44
N LEU A 101 8.91 -2.41 8.98
CA LEU A 101 9.09 -3.82 8.66
C LEU A 101 9.30 -4.65 9.95
N THR A 102 10.16 -4.20 10.84
CA THR A 102 10.60 -4.99 12.01
C THR A 102 9.78 -4.75 13.27
N ASN A 103 9.09 -3.61 13.38
CA ASN A 103 8.40 -3.20 14.60
C ASN A 103 6.88 -3.16 14.40
N LYS A 104 6.21 -4.22 14.89
CA LYS A 104 4.75 -4.37 14.83
C LYS A 104 3.99 -3.22 15.50
N LEU A 105 4.54 -2.63 16.56
CA LEU A 105 3.91 -1.50 17.25
C LEU A 105 3.93 -0.24 16.38
N ILE A 106 5.04 0.03 15.68
CA ILE A 106 5.13 1.13 14.73
C ILE A 106 4.17 0.89 13.57
N ARG A 107 4.11 -0.32 13.00
CA ARG A 107 3.18 -0.65 11.92
C ARG A 107 1.71 -0.44 12.31
N ALA A 108 1.35 -0.77 13.56
CA ALA A 108 0.00 -0.56 14.09
C ALA A 108 -0.31 0.92 14.38
N ARG A 109 0.67 1.69 14.86
CA ARG A 109 0.50 3.12 15.15
C ARG A 109 0.61 4.00 13.91
N CYS A 110 1.32 3.55 12.89
CA CYS A 110 1.66 4.32 11.71
C CYS A 110 1.24 3.61 10.42
N PRO A 111 -0.04 3.22 10.26
CA PRO A 111 -0.47 2.44 9.11
C PRO A 111 -0.31 3.17 7.77
N ARG A 112 -0.42 4.51 7.73
CA ARG A 112 -0.19 5.31 6.52
C ARG A 112 1.30 5.35 6.18
N THR A 113 2.14 5.74 7.14
CA THR A 113 3.58 5.76 6.91
C THR A 113 4.11 4.37 6.55
N CYS A 114 3.56 3.30 7.12
CA CYS A 114 4.00 1.92 6.89
C CYS A 114 3.30 1.21 5.73
N ASN A 115 2.45 1.89 4.96
CA ASN A 115 1.63 1.30 3.89
C ASN A 115 0.71 0.15 4.32
N ALA A 116 0.37 0.08 5.61
CA ALA A 116 -0.51 -0.94 6.14
C ALA A 116 -2.00 -0.66 5.86
N CYS A 117 -2.34 0.52 5.36
CA CYS A 117 -3.70 0.92 4.97
C CYS A 117 -4.28 0.07 3.84
N ASN A 118 -3.42 -0.31 2.90
CA ASN A 118 -3.78 -1.07 1.70
C ASN A 118 -3.61 -2.58 1.92
N ALA A 119 -3.31 -3.01 3.16
CA ALA A 119 -3.59 -4.38 3.56
C ALA A 119 -5.12 -4.49 3.53
N ALA A 120 -5.62 -4.85 2.35
CA ALA A 120 -7.03 -4.91 2.02
C ALA A 120 -7.80 -5.49 3.20
N SER A 121 -8.98 -4.98 3.49
CA SER A 121 -9.83 -5.36 4.63
C SER A 121 -10.13 -6.86 4.78
N ASN A 122 -9.63 -7.72 3.88
CA ASN A 122 -9.74 -9.19 3.87
C ASN A 122 -8.37 -9.91 3.79
N CYS A 123 -7.25 -9.19 3.76
CA CYS A 123 -5.92 -9.78 3.74
C CYS A 123 -5.42 -9.86 5.18
N THR A 124 -5.58 -11.05 5.77
CA THR A 124 -5.03 -11.39 7.08
C THR A 124 -3.97 -12.45 6.91
N ASP A 125 -2.97 -12.41 7.77
CA ASP A 125 -2.05 -13.53 7.89
C ASP A 125 -2.83 -14.78 8.36
N LEU A 126 -2.68 -15.88 7.63
CA LEU A 126 -3.17 -17.20 8.00
C LEU A 126 -2.35 -17.85 9.12
N ALA A 127 -1.13 -17.35 9.35
CA ALA A 127 -0.26 -17.80 10.44
C ALA A 127 -0.16 -16.72 11.54
N ALA A 128 -0.06 -17.16 12.79
CA ALA A 128 0.06 -16.25 13.94
C ALA A 128 1.48 -15.65 14.08
N ASN A 129 2.50 -16.35 13.61
CA ASN A 129 3.92 -16.02 13.82
C ASN A 129 4.59 -15.62 12.50
N CYS A 130 4.09 -14.54 11.90
CA CYS A 130 4.62 -14.02 10.65
C CYS A 130 5.82 -13.11 10.89
N ASP A 131 6.99 -13.57 10.47
CA ASP A 131 8.24 -12.80 10.47
C ASP A 131 8.50 -12.25 9.07
N ILE A 132 8.58 -10.91 8.96
CA ILE A 132 8.79 -10.24 7.68
C ILE A 132 10.14 -10.57 7.06
N SER A 133 11.16 -10.86 7.88
CA SER A 133 12.51 -11.16 7.40
C SER A 133 12.55 -12.44 6.57
N LEU A 134 11.60 -13.34 6.84
CA LEU A 134 11.42 -14.59 6.12
C LEU A 134 10.60 -14.42 4.83
N CYS A 135 9.96 -13.26 4.60
CA CYS A 135 9.17 -13.05 3.39
C CYS A 135 10.02 -13.11 2.11
N ALA A 136 11.29 -12.71 2.16
CA ALA A 136 12.16 -12.77 0.97
C ALA A 136 12.59 -14.21 0.63
N THR A 137 12.83 -15.03 1.64
CA THR A 137 13.49 -16.33 1.47
C THR A 137 12.54 -17.52 1.58
N ASN A 138 11.40 -17.37 2.26
CA ASN A 138 10.50 -18.47 2.61
C ASN A 138 9.13 -18.32 1.93
N ALA A 139 8.86 -19.20 0.97
CA ALA A 139 7.60 -19.23 0.23
C ALA A 139 6.38 -19.53 1.12
N ASN A 140 6.52 -20.43 2.10
CA ASN A 140 5.44 -20.74 3.05
C ASN A 140 5.06 -19.52 3.89
N VAL A 141 6.05 -18.71 4.29
CA VAL A 141 5.79 -17.45 4.99
C VAL A 141 5.07 -16.49 4.04
N ARG A 142 5.52 -16.28 2.80
CA ARG A 142 4.79 -15.41 1.85
C ARG A 142 3.34 -15.81 1.60
N GLU A 143 3.07 -17.12 1.56
CA GLU A 143 1.72 -17.64 1.30
C GLU A 143 0.80 -17.50 2.51
N ARG A 144 1.33 -17.73 3.72
CA ARG A 144 0.54 -17.72 4.96
C ARG A 144 0.58 -16.38 5.69
N CYS A 145 1.50 -15.49 5.32
CA CYS A 145 1.73 -14.20 5.95
C CYS A 145 1.54 -13.08 4.94
N GLN A 146 0.46 -13.13 4.16
CA GLN A 146 0.28 -12.25 3.01
C GLN A 146 0.21 -10.77 3.41
N ALA A 147 -0.43 -10.48 4.55
CA ALA A 147 -0.53 -9.12 5.07
C ALA A 147 0.82 -8.63 5.58
N THR A 148 1.54 -9.47 6.33
CA THR A 148 2.87 -9.12 6.84
C THR A 148 3.91 -9.00 5.73
N CYS A 149 3.85 -9.83 4.69
CA CYS A 149 4.76 -9.80 3.55
C CYS A 149 4.36 -8.79 2.47
N GLY A 150 3.23 -8.10 2.62
CA GLY A 150 2.71 -7.21 1.58
C GLY A 150 2.39 -7.93 0.27
N THR A 151 2.10 -9.23 0.31
CA THR A 151 1.73 -10.05 -0.86
C THR A 151 0.21 -10.17 -1.02
N CYS A 152 -0.55 -9.34 -0.30
CA CYS A 152 -2.00 -9.23 -0.45
C CYS A 152 -2.40 -9.04 -1.91
N ASN A 153 -3.40 -9.80 -2.36
CA ASN A 153 -3.89 -9.82 -3.75
C ASN A 153 -2.86 -10.26 -4.79
N CYS A 154 -1.74 -10.87 -4.38
CA CYS A 154 -0.81 -11.41 -5.35
C CYS A 154 -1.41 -12.64 -6.06
N LYS A 155 -1.66 -12.46 -7.34
CA LYS A 155 -2.20 -13.47 -8.24
C LYS A 155 -1.43 -13.39 -9.55
N ASP A 156 -1.46 -14.50 -10.28
CA ASP A 156 -1.07 -14.47 -11.68
C ASP A 156 -2.23 -13.85 -12.48
N GLU A 157 -1.89 -13.01 -13.46
CA GLU A 157 -2.84 -12.35 -14.35
C GLU A 157 -3.20 -13.21 -15.57
N VAL A 158 -2.39 -14.25 -15.85
CA VAL A 158 -2.56 -15.13 -17.00
C VAL A 158 -2.49 -16.60 -16.59
N ASP A 159 -3.17 -17.46 -17.35
CA ASP A 159 -3.09 -18.91 -17.17
C ASP A 159 -1.74 -19.47 -17.66
N GLY A 160 -1.37 -20.64 -17.13
CA GLY A 160 -0.17 -21.37 -17.56
C GLY A 160 1.15 -20.83 -17.00
N CYS A 161 1.11 -20.03 -15.93
CA CYS A 161 2.29 -19.50 -15.26
C CYS A 161 3.18 -20.59 -14.66
N ASP A 162 2.59 -21.71 -14.22
CA ASP A 162 3.27 -22.93 -13.78
C ASP A 162 4.27 -23.47 -14.81
N LYS A 163 3.90 -23.41 -16.10
CA LYS A 163 4.77 -23.83 -17.22
C LYS A 163 5.86 -22.81 -17.56
N ARG A 164 5.75 -21.58 -17.05
CA ARG A 164 6.65 -20.46 -17.34
C ARG A 164 7.57 -20.12 -16.16
N VAL A 165 7.59 -20.93 -15.11
CA VAL A 165 8.39 -20.65 -13.90
C VAL A 165 9.89 -20.51 -14.20
N SER A 166 10.42 -21.28 -15.16
CA SER A 166 11.82 -21.17 -15.59
C SER A 166 12.13 -19.84 -16.27
N LEU A 167 11.13 -19.24 -16.91
CA LEU A 167 11.23 -17.96 -17.62
C LEU A 167 11.22 -16.77 -16.68
N CYS A 168 10.79 -16.93 -15.43
CA CYS A 168 10.76 -15.87 -14.42
C CYS A 168 12.13 -15.22 -14.19
N LYS A 169 13.25 -15.93 -14.40
CA LYS A 169 14.60 -15.35 -14.26
C LYS A 169 14.97 -14.43 -15.42
N THR A 170 14.57 -14.79 -16.63
CA THR A 170 14.98 -14.11 -17.85
C THR A 170 14.01 -13.00 -18.24
N TYR A 171 12.71 -13.28 -18.18
CA TYR A 171 11.69 -12.45 -18.82
C TYR A 171 10.90 -11.61 -17.81
N ALA A 172 10.94 -10.29 -17.98
CA ALA A 172 10.29 -9.34 -17.09
C ALA A 172 8.76 -9.36 -17.20
N ASP A 173 8.23 -9.53 -18.41
CA ASP A 173 6.79 -9.64 -18.67
C ASP A 173 6.19 -10.88 -18.00
N VAL A 174 6.92 -12.00 -17.98
CA VAL A 174 6.53 -13.21 -17.24
C VAL A 174 6.51 -12.91 -15.74
N ARG A 175 7.50 -12.20 -15.18
CA ARG A 175 7.47 -11.81 -13.75
C ARG A 175 6.30 -10.89 -13.40
N GLN A 176 5.86 -10.05 -14.34
CA GLN A 176 4.74 -9.15 -14.12
C GLN A 176 3.41 -9.91 -14.17
N LYS A 177 3.16 -10.66 -15.26
CA LYS A 177 1.92 -11.40 -15.49
C LYS A 177 1.80 -12.64 -14.62
N CYS A 178 2.92 -13.20 -14.16
CA CYS A 178 2.98 -14.37 -13.30
C CYS A 178 3.60 -14.03 -11.94
N ALA A 179 3.20 -12.90 -11.34
CA ALA A 179 3.82 -12.39 -10.12
C ALA A 179 3.81 -13.39 -8.96
N LYS A 180 2.74 -14.19 -8.83
CA LYS A 180 2.65 -15.22 -7.79
C LYS A 180 3.59 -16.38 -8.09
N THR A 181 3.51 -16.94 -9.29
CA THR A 181 4.35 -18.09 -9.67
C THR A 181 5.84 -17.73 -9.68
N CYS A 182 6.19 -16.51 -10.09
CA CYS A 182 7.56 -16.03 -10.10
C CYS A 182 8.07 -15.56 -8.73
N ASN A 183 7.28 -15.68 -7.65
CA ASN A 183 7.59 -15.11 -6.34
C ASN A 183 7.95 -13.62 -6.38
N ALA A 184 7.35 -12.86 -7.31
CA ALA A 184 7.54 -11.42 -7.45
C ALA A 184 6.54 -10.60 -6.61
N CYS A 185 5.68 -11.25 -5.83
CA CYS A 185 4.81 -10.59 -4.85
C CYS A 185 5.62 -9.89 -3.75
N GLY A 186 5.24 -8.68 -3.34
CA GLY A 186 5.72 -8.06 -2.09
C GLY A 186 7.19 -7.59 -2.10
N SER A 187 7.99 -8.01 -3.08
CA SER A 187 8.98 -7.07 -3.61
C SER A 187 8.13 -5.93 -4.14
N SER A 188 8.33 -4.74 -3.60
CA SER A 188 7.81 -3.57 -4.29
C SER A 188 8.38 -3.64 -5.70
N GLN A 189 7.58 -4.11 -6.65
CA GLN A 189 7.63 -3.68 -8.03
C GLN A 189 7.25 -2.20 -8.08
N ALA A 190 7.83 -1.38 -7.20
CA ALA A 190 8.20 -0.05 -7.62
C ALA A 190 9.23 -0.30 -8.70
N ASN A 191 8.75 -0.31 -9.94
CA ASN A 191 9.43 0.33 -11.04
C ASN A 191 10.95 0.22 -11.00
N ASN A 192 11.45 -1.01 -11.20
CA ASN A 192 12.64 -1.14 -12.04
C ASN A 192 12.31 -0.82 -13.51
N CYS A 193 11.20 -0.10 -13.78
CA CYS A 193 10.96 0.68 -14.98
C CYS A 193 11.67 2.03 -14.82
N ALA A 194 12.97 1.95 -14.71
CA ALA A 194 13.86 3.07 -14.85
C ALA A 194 14.94 2.63 -15.83
N ASP A 195 15.43 3.59 -16.57
CA ASP A 195 16.67 3.41 -17.31
C ASP A 195 17.80 3.38 -16.28
N ILE A 196 18.55 2.27 -16.26
CA ILE A 196 19.69 2.01 -15.38
C ILE A 196 20.95 2.68 -15.94
N LEU A 197 20.99 2.95 -17.24
CA LEU A 197 22.09 3.66 -17.91
C LEU A 197 21.67 5.09 -18.21
N ASP A 198 22.60 6.04 -18.00
CA ASP A 198 22.35 7.46 -18.27
C ASP A 198 22.23 7.78 -19.77
N ASN A 199 22.78 6.91 -20.64
CA ASN A 199 22.81 7.09 -22.09
C ASN A 199 21.72 6.28 -22.84
N CYS A 200 20.67 5.84 -22.16
CA CYS A 200 19.64 5.02 -22.77
C CYS A 200 18.96 5.68 -23.99
N LYS A 201 18.86 7.00 -24.01
CA LYS A 201 18.31 7.78 -25.12
C LYS A 201 19.10 7.60 -26.43
N ASP A 202 20.42 7.47 -26.34
CA ASP A 202 21.29 7.24 -27.51
C ASP A 202 21.23 5.77 -27.97
N LEU A 203 20.82 4.87 -27.08
CA LEU A 203 20.72 3.43 -27.30
C LEU A 203 19.32 2.99 -27.78
N GLU A 204 18.38 3.90 -28.00
CA GLU A 204 16.98 3.58 -28.38
C GLU A 204 16.90 2.68 -29.64
N SER A 205 17.76 2.92 -30.62
CA SER A 205 17.81 2.13 -31.85
C SER A 205 18.21 0.66 -31.62
N MET A 206 18.95 0.38 -30.54
CA MET A 206 19.43 -0.95 -30.18
C MET A 206 18.40 -1.77 -29.38
N CYS A 207 17.28 -1.16 -28.97
CA CYS A 207 16.23 -1.84 -28.22
C CYS A 207 15.64 -3.06 -28.94
N LYS A 208 15.78 -3.17 -30.28
CA LYS A 208 15.28 -4.34 -31.03
C LYS A 208 16.27 -5.50 -31.09
N THR A 209 17.57 -5.22 -31.01
CA THR A 209 18.64 -6.18 -31.32
C THR A 209 19.47 -6.54 -30.11
N ASP A 210 19.57 -5.67 -29.11
CA ASP A 210 20.44 -5.83 -27.96
C ASP A 210 19.63 -6.11 -26.69
N GLU A 211 19.88 -7.26 -26.07
CA GLU A 211 19.23 -7.70 -24.84
C GLU A 211 19.70 -6.92 -23.61
N VAL A 212 20.96 -6.49 -23.57
CA VAL A 212 21.50 -5.70 -22.46
C VAL A 212 20.86 -4.32 -22.46
N VAL A 213 20.71 -3.70 -23.63
CA VAL A 213 20.01 -2.42 -23.78
C VAL A 213 18.54 -2.55 -23.36
N ARG A 214 17.80 -3.56 -23.83
CA ARG A 214 16.41 -3.79 -23.37
C ARG A 214 16.28 -3.97 -21.87
N ASN A 215 17.22 -4.68 -21.25
CA ASN A 215 17.18 -4.96 -19.82
C ASN A 215 17.60 -3.77 -18.96
N ARG A 216 18.44 -2.87 -19.48
CA ARG A 216 18.94 -1.71 -18.74
C ARG A 216 18.29 -0.38 -19.13
N CYS A 217 17.59 -0.31 -20.25
CA CYS A 217 16.95 0.89 -20.78
C CYS A 217 15.44 0.67 -20.97
N LYS A 218 14.77 0.19 -19.93
CA LYS A 218 13.40 -0.32 -20.07
C LYS A 218 12.39 0.78 -20.41
N VAL A 219 12.57 2.00 -19.90
CA VAL A 219 11.69 3.14 -20.19
C VAL A 219 11.91 3.58 -21.64
N THR A 220 13.18 3.80 -22.02
CA THR A 220 13.51 4.20 -23.40
C THR A 220 13.08 3.13 -24.42
N CYS A 221 13.23 1.84 -24.09
CA CYS A 221 12.83 0.75 -24.96
C CYS A 221 11.32 0.41 -24.91
N LYS A 222 10.50 1.16 -24.15
CA LYS A 222 9.05 0.91 -24.00
C LYS A 222 8.75 -0.52 -23.55
N MET A 223 9.65 -1.09 -22.74
CA MET A 223 9.52 -2.41 -22.12
C MET A 223 8.72 -2.37 -20.81
N CYS A 224 8.34 -1.15 -20.45
CA CYS A 224 7.30 -0.72 -19.56
C CYS A 224 6.77 0.62 -20.13
#